data_AF-A0A067F6U3-F1
#
_entry.id   AF-A0A067F6U3-F1
#
_cell.length_a   1.000
_cell.length_b   1.000
_cell.length_c   1.000
_cell.angle_alpha   90.00
_cell.angle_beta   90.00
_cell.angle_gamma   90.00
#
_symmetry.space_group_name_H-M   'P 1'
#
loop_
_entity.id
_entity.type
_entity.pdbx_description
1 polymer ?
#
loop_
_entity_poly.entity_id
_entity_poly.type
_entity_poly.pdbx_seq_one_letter_code
_entity_poly.pdbx_strand_id
1 'polypeptide(L)'
;VCEVKDSVANKEVLALELVSWRKELAVSEMERRSCGGDLLNLKKGMCLRFSMNFPRGFDLEKRVMNWVEQWQDLPYISPYEDAFHFAPSGDLAEKWAVAVLHELLWLLVSKKTERDNLFCLGDYLGFGDRFKRALRHHPGIFYVSNKIRTQTVVLREAYRKDFLVERHPLMGMRHRYIHLMNKSNDRRKPVGVVAFGSQRKTKDVKTTLAGRMNAELEDIVLDEAVKIEI
;
A
#
# COMPACT_ATOMS: atom_id res chain seq x y z
N VAL A 1 19.65 -16.21 19.05
CA VAL A 1 20.48 -14.99 18.93
C VAL A 1 21.89 -15.47 18.69
N CYS A 2 22.52 -15.05 17.60
CA CYS A 2 23.87 -15.42 17.22
C CYS A 2 24.73 -14.15 17.06
N GLU A 3 26.03 -14.28 17.24
CA GLU A 3 26.99 -13.20 16.99
C GLU A 3 27.44 -13.27 15.54
N VAL A 4 27.19 -12.21 14.78
CA VAL A 4 27.60 -12.09 13.38
C VAL A 4 28.56 -10.92 13.26
N LYS A 5 29.67 -11.14 12.56
CA LYS A 5 30.60 -10.05 12.22
C LYS A 5 30.02 -9.25 11.07
N ASP A 6 29.71 -7.99 11.33
CA ASP A 6 29.32 -7.05 10.30
C ASP A 6 30.52 -6.81 9.38
N SER A 7 30.38 -7.19 8.10
CA SER A 7 31.42 -7.05 7.08
C SER A 7 31.77 -5.59 6.77
N VAL A 8 30.90 -4.64 7.13
CA VAL A 8 31.11 -3.21 6.91
C VAL A 8 31.74 -2.53 8.13
N ALA A 9 31.27 -2.86 9.34
CA ALA A 9 31.72 -2.20 10.57
C ALA A 9 32.87 -2.93 11.30
N ASN A 10 33.21 -4.16 10.90
CA ASN A 10 34.15 -5.05 11.59
C ASN A 10 33.88 -5.15 13.11
N LYS A 11 32.59 -5.10 13.47
CA LYS A 11 32.07 -5.21 14.84
C LYS A 11 31.20 -6.45 14.93
N GLU A 12 31.20 -7.07 16.10
CA GLU A 12 30.29 -8.16 16.43
C GLU A 12 28.92 -7.57 16.74
N VAL A 13 27.91 -8.03 16.02
CA VAL A 13 26.53 -7.58 16.14
C VAL A 13 25.67 -8.79 16.48
N LEU A 14 24.72 -8.61 17.40
CA LEU A 14 23.74 -9.64 17.72
C LEU A 14 22.73 -9.74 16.58
N ALA A 15 22.57 -10.93 16.04
CA ALA A 15 21.60 -11.24 15.01
C ALA A 15 20.58 -12.29 15.50
N LEU A 16 19.41 -12.26 14.89
CA LEU A 16 18.42 -13.32 15.01
C LEU A 16 18.64 -14.30 13.87
N GLU A 17 18.90 -15.56 14.22
CA GLU A 17 18.96 -16.65 13.26
C GLU A 17 17.58 -17.30 13.14
N LEU A 18 17.18 -17.54 11.90
CA LEU A 18 16.01 -18.36 11.60
C LEU A 18 16.37 -19.83 11.82
N VAL A 19 16.04 -20.38 12.99
CA VAL A 19 16.36 -21.76 13.37
C VAL A 19 15.56 -22.79 12.55
N SER A 20 14.28 -22.51 12.30
CA SER A 20 13.42 -23.42 11.56
C SER A 20 12.33 -22.65 10.81
N TRP A 21 12.17 -22.96 9.53
CA TRP A 21 11.10 -22.40 8.72
C TRP A 21 9.82 -23.22 8.86
N ARG A 22 8.71 -22.56 9.21
CA ARG A 22 7.38 -23.19 9.22
C ARG A 22 6.70 -22.97 7.87
N LYS A 23 6.64 -24.03 7.06
CA LYS A 23 6.04 -24.00 5.72
C LYS A 23 4.57 -23.57 5.72
N GLU A 24 3.84 -23.86 6.79
CA GLU A 24 2.44 -23.47 7.00
C GLU A 24 2.23 -21.95 7.04
N LEU A 25 3.26 -21.17 7.39
CA LEU A 25 3.20 -19.71 7.45
C LEU A 25 3.64 -19.05 6.14
N ALA A 26 4.34 -19.79 5.28
CA ALA A 26 4.88 -19.32 4.02
C ALA A 26 3.89 -19.56 2.88
N VAL A 27 2.68 -19.03 3.06
CA VAL A 27 1.55 -19.20 2.14
C VAL A 27 1.07 -17.81 1.80
N SER A 28 1.12 -17.46 0.51
CA SER A 28 0.70 -16.14 0.09
C SER A 28 -0.81 -15.96 0.20
N GLU A 29 -1.27 -14.72 0.18
CA GLU A 29 -2.69 -14.44 0.13
C GLU A 29 -3.37 -15.06 -1.09
N MET A 30 -2.70 -15.00 -2.24
CA MET A 30 -3.23 -15.55 -3.48
C MET A 30 -3.45 -17.06 -3.35
N GLU A 31 -2.47 -17.76 -2.79
CA GLU A 31 -2.55 -19.20 -2.52
C GLU A 31 -3.67 -19.51 -1.50
N ARG A 32 -3.71 -18.75 -0.41
CA ARG A 32 -4.71 -18.89 0.65
C ARG A 32 -6.14 -18.73 0.15
N ARG A 33 -6.38 -17.74 -0.71
CA ARG A 33 -7.70 -17.50 -1.33
C ARG A 33 -8.07 -18.58 -2.33
N SER A 34 -7.14 -19.00 -3.18
CA SER A 34 -7.41 -20.04 -4.17
C SER A 34 -7.74 -21.39 -3.56
N CYS A 35 -7.16 -21.70 -2.40
CA CYS A 35 -7.42 -22.95 -1.70
C CYS A 35 -8.59 -22.88 -0.69
N GLY A 36 -9.26 -21.72 -0.54
CA GLY A 36 -10.36 -21.55 0.41
C GLY A 36 -9.98 -21.83 1.87
N GLY A 37 -8.69 -21.73 2.21
CA GLY A 37 -8.13 -22.09 3.51
C GLY A 37 -7.67 -23.54 3.67
N ASP A 38 -7.96 -24.44 2.73
CA ASP A 38 -7.49 -25.83 2.76
C ASP A 38 -6.19 -26.01 1.96
N LEU A 39 -5.07 -25.91 2.68
CA LEU A 39 -3.70 -26.00 2.15
C LEU A 39 -3.38 -27.31 1.43
N LEU A 40 -4.17 -28.38 1.66
CA LEU A 40 -3.97 -29.68 0.99
C LEU A 40 -4.21 -29.62 -0.51
N ASN A 41 -5.00 -28.64 -0.99
CA ASN A 41 -5.31 -28.46 -2.40
C ASN A 41 -4.32 -27.54 -3.14
N LEU A 42 -3.29 -27.04 -2.45
CA LEU A 42 -2.32 -26.13 -3.04
C LEU A 42 -1.37 -26.89 -3.97
N LYS A 43 -1.58 -26.74 -5.29
CA LYS A 43 -0.65 -27.25 -6.29
C LYS A 43 0.29 -26.13 -6.72
N LYS A 44 1.59 -26.35 -6.53
CA LYS A 44 2.62 -25.41 -6.97
C LYS A 44 2.57 -25.24 -8.50
N GLY A 45 2.73 -24.00 -8.97
CA GLY A 45 2.70 -23.67 -10.40
C GLY A 45 1.29 -23.53 -10.99
N MET A 46 0.24 -23.48 -10.17
CA MET A 46 -1.10 -23.12 -10.63
C MET A 46 -1.12 -21.70 -11.23
N CYS A 47 -1.96 -21.49 -12.25
CA CYS A 47 -2.19 -20.17 -12.81
C CYS A 47 -3.14 -19.39 -11.88
N LEU A 48 -2.57 -18.62 -10.96
CA LEU A 48 -3.36 -17.71 -10.11
C LEU A 48 -3.44 -16.34 -10.78
N ARG A 49 -4.68 -15.87 -11.00
CA ARG A 49 -4.96 -14.58 -11.64
C ARG A 49 -5.22 -13.52 -10.58
N PHE A 50 -4.55 -12.38 -10.69
CA PHE A 50 -4.80 -11.22 -9.83
C PHE A 50 -6.13 -10.54 -10.18
N SER A 51 -6.80 -9.96 -9.17
CA SER A 51 -7.97 -9.13 -9.42
C SER A 51 -7.57 -7.85 -10.18
N MET A 52 -8.23 -7.62 -11.32
CA MET A 52 -8.01 -6.44 -12.16
C MET A 52 -9.19 -5.48 -11.98
N ASN A 53 -8.94 -4.32 -11.37
CA ASN A 53 -9.95 -3.30 -11.12
C ASN A 53 -9.52 -2.00 -11.82
N PHE A 54 -10.20 -1.67 -12.92
CA PHE A 54 -9.95 -0.44 -13.67
C PHE A 54 -11.03 0.61 -13.36
N PRO A 55 -10.66 1.90 -13.36
CA PRO A 55 -11.65 2.96 -13.21
C PRO A 55 -12.71 2.93 -14.30
N ARG A 56 -13.92 3.40 -14.00
CA ARG A 56 -14.96 3.54 -15.05
C ARG A 56 -14.47 4.42 -16.21
N GLY A 57 -14.58 3.91 -17.44
CA GLY A 57 -14.13 4.61 -18.65
C GLY A 57 -12.66 4.42 -18.99
N PHE A 58 -11.93 3.58 -18.24
CA PHE A 58 -10.59 3.17 -18.61
C PHE A 58 -10.65 2.13 -19.74
N ASP A 59 -10.26 2.54 -20.94
CA ASP A 59 -10.22 1.66 -22.11
C ASP A 59 -8.78 1.24 -22.40
N LEU A 60 -8.53 -0.06 -22.36
CA LEU A 60 -7.25 -0.65 -22.72
C LEU A 60 -7.24 -0.94 -24.21
N GLU A 61 -6.15 -0.56 -24.88
CA GLU A 61 -5.93 -1.01 -26.25
C GLU A 61 -5.98 -2.56 -26.28
N LYS A 62 -6.67 -3.13 -27.28
CA LYS A 62 -6.85 -4.59 -27.40
C LYS A 62 -5.54 -5.37 -27.29
N ARG A 63 -4.45 -4.83 -27.83
CA ARG A 63 -3.12 -5.43 -27.74
C ARG A 63 -2.63 -5.54 -26.30
N VAL A 64 -2.83 -4.50 -25.49
CA VAL A 64 -2.45 -4.48 -24.08
C VAL A 64 -3.34 -5.43 -23.29
N MET A 65 -4.64 -5.46 -23.57
CA MET A 65 -5.56 -6.41 -22.94
C MET A 65 -5.15 -7.86 -23.19
N ASN A 66 -4.86 -8.22 -24.43
CA ASN A 66 -4.40 -9.57 -24.78
C ASN A 66 -3.08 -9.93 -24.09
N TRP A 67 -2.15 -8.97 -23.97
CA TRP A 67 -0.91 -9.20 -23.22
C TRP A 67 -1.18 -9.42 -21.73
N VAL A 68 -2.06 -8.61 -21.11
CA VAL A 68 -2.47 -8.78 -19.71
C VAL A 68 -3.10 -10.17 -19.50
N GLU A 69 -3.93 -10.66 -20.42
CA GLU A 69 -4.53 -11.98 -20.33
C GLU A 69 -3.48 -13.09 -20.36
N GLN A 70 -2.54 -13.04 -21.31
CA GLN A 70 -1.44 -14.01 -21.41
C GLN A 70 -0.54 -13.97 -20.17
N TRP A 71 -0.24 -12.78 -19.67
CA TRP A 71 0.54 -12.60 -18.45
C TRP A 71 -0.18 -13.17 -17.22
N GLN A 72 -1.50 -12.98 -17.11
CA GLN A 72 -2.31 -13.54 -16.04
C GLN A 72 -2.36 -15.08 -16.07
N ASP A 73 -2.18 -15.71 -17.24
CA ASP A 73 -2.16 -17.18 -17.40
C ASP A 73 -0.79 -17.82 -17.14
N LEU A 74 0.26 -17.04 -16.93
CA LEU A 74 1.56 -17.56 -16.50
C LEU A 74 1.46 -18.32 -15.16
N PRO A 75 2.36 -19.28 -14.87
CA PRO A 75 2.36 -19.96 -13.58
C PRO A 75 2.61 -18.96 -12.43
N TYR A 76 1.86 -19.10 -11.35
CA TYR A 76 2.10 -18.32 -10.13
C TYR A 76 3.28 -18.94 -9.36
N ILE A 77 4.20 -18.08 -8.94
CA ILE A 77 5.33 -18.43 -8.07
C ILE A 77 5.10 -17.73 -6.74
N SER A 78 5.21 -18.48 -5.65
CA SER A 78 4.98 -17.91 -4.32
C SER A 78 6.00 -16.81 -4.01
N PRO A 79 5.60 -15.69 -3.39
CA PRO A 79 6.49 -14.63 -2.88
C PRO A 79 7.56 -15.14 -1.92
N TYR A 80 7.30 -16.28 -1.28
CA TYR A 80 8.18 -16.92 -0.32
C TYR A 80 9.18 -17.91 -0.96
N GLU A 81 9.19 -18.00 -2.29
CA GLU A 81 10.12 -18.81 -3.07
C GLU A 81 11.12 -17.94 -3.83
N ASP A 82 12.31 -18.47 -4.12
CA ASP A 82 13.33 -17.77 -4.89
C ASP A 82 13.07 -17.88 -6.40
N ALA A 83 12.81 -16.74 -7.05
CA ALA A 83 12.65 -16.63 -8.49
C ALA A 83 13.69 -15.70 -9.16
N PHE A 84 14.81 -15.39 -8.49
CA PHE A 84 15.85 -14.52 -9.06
C PHE A 84 16.61 -15.16 -10.23
N HIS A 85 16.50 -16.48 -10.40
CA HIS A 85 17.06 -17.22 -11.52
C HIS A 85 16.41 -16.87 -12.87
N PHE A 86 15.23 -16.22 -12.87
CA PHE A 86 14.61 -15.73 -14.10
C PHE A 86 15.23 -14.43 -14.61
N ALA A 87 15.24 -14.29 -15.93
CA ALA A 87 15.73 -13.08 -16.59
C ALA A 87 15.00 -11.83 -16.05
N PRO A 88 15.72 -10.74 -15.71
CA PRO A 88 15.10 -9.55 -15.11
C PRO A 88 14.00 -8.86 -15.91
N SER A 89 13.96 -9.09 -17.22
CA SER A 89 12.98 -8.55 -18.15
C SER A 89 11.91 -9.55 -18.58
N GLY A 90 11.92 -10.77 -18.04
CA GLY A 90 10.92 -11.78 -18.39
C GLY A 90 9.59 -11.57 -17.69
N ASP A 91 8.49 -11.90 -18.39
CA ASP A 91 7.12 -11.75 -17.87
C ASP A 91 6.89 -12.56 -16.58
N LEU A 92 7.56 -13.70 -16.44
CA LEU A 92 7.48 -14.53 -15.23
C LEU A 92 8.19 -13.88 -14.04
N ALA A 93 9.33 -13.22 -14.28
CA ALA A 93 10.03 -12.47 -13.24
C ALA A 93 9.24 -11.22 -12.82
N GLU A 94 8.55 -10.58 -13.77
CA GLU A 94 7.60 -9.51 -13.48
C GLU A 94 6.40 -10.03 -12.68
N LYS A 95 5.82 -11.17 -13.06
CA LYS A 95 4.72 -11.80 -12.33
C LYS A 95 5.08 -12.12 -10.89
N TRP A 96 6.29 -12.63 -10.65
CA TRP A 96 6.78 -12.87 -9.31
C TRP A 96 6.99 -11.57 -8.53
N ALA A 97 7.55 -10.52 -9.15
CA ALA A 97 7.68 -9.21 -8.50
C ALA A 97 6.30 -8.61 -8.12
N VAL A 98 5.28 -8.78 -8.96
CA VAL A 98 3.90 -8.41 -8.64
C VAL A 98 3.35 -9.24 -7.50
N ALA A 99 3.61 -10.55 -7.46
CA ALA A 99 3.20 -11.42 -6.37
C ALA A 99 3.80 -10.96 -5.03
N VAL A 100 5.09 -10.59 -5.01
CA VAL A 100 5.77 -10.09 -3.81
C VAL A 100 5.21 -8.74 -3.36
N LEU A 101 5.00 -7.80 -4.29
CA LEU A 101 4.37 -6.51 -3.96
C LEU A 101 2.94 -6.68 -3.44
N HIS A 102 2.18 -7.58 -4.05
CA HIS A 102 0.82 -7.91 -3.65
C HIS A 102 0.80 -8.43 -2.21
N GLU A 103 1.62 -9.43 -1.92
CA GLU A 103 1.74 -10.02 -0.59
C GLU A 103 2.19 -8.99 0.45
N LEU A 104 3.20 -8.18 0.13
CA LEU A 104 3.70 -7.14 1.01
C LEU A 104 2.60 -6.14 1.39
N LEU A 105 1.86 -5.63 0.40
CA LEU A 105 0.72 -4.75 0.67
C LEU A 105 -0.34 -5.48 1.48
N TRP A 106 -0.53 -6.77 1.25
CA TRP A 106 -1.50 -7.57 1.98
C TRP A 106 -1.10 -7.86 3.43
N LEU A 107 0.19 -7.85 3.77
CA LEU A 107 0.67 -7.92 5.15
C LEU A 107 0.44 -6.62 5.93
N LEU A 108 0.34 -5.48 5.25
CA LEU A 108 0.07 -4.20 5.90
C LEU A 108 -1.35 -4.14 6.45
N VAL A 109 -1.56 -3.44 7.56
CA VAL A 109 -2.91 -3.27 8.13
C VAL A 109 -3.81 -2.44 7.20
N SER A 110 -3.23 -1.42 6.57
CA SER A 110 -3.92 -0.48 5.70
C SER A 110 -3.98 -0.92 4.25
N LYS A 111 -3.21 -1.94 3.81
CA LYS A 111 -3.15 -2.36 2.40
C LYS A 111 -2.66 -1.29 1.42
N LYS A 112 -1.96 -0.30 1.97
CA LYS A 112 -1.33 0.81 1.27
C LYS A 112 -0.10 1.29 2.03
N THR A 113 0.87 1.82 1.32
CA THR A 113 2.06 2.47 1.89
C THR A 113 2.58 3.56 0.95
N GLU A 114 3.40 4.46 1.47
CA GLU A 114 4.19 5.36 0.64
C GLU A 114 5.06 4.56 -0.33
N ARG A 115 5.16 5.05 -1.57
CA ARG A 115 5.92 4.45 -2.66
C ARG A 115 7.39 4.27 -2.31
N ASP A 116 7.97 5.25 -1.62
CA ASP A 116 9.39 5.24 -1.30
C ASP A 116 9.73 4.13 -0.29
N ASN A 117 8.80 3.77 0.59
CA ASN A 117 8.94 2.60 1.47
C ASN A 117 9.02 1.29 0.66
N LEU A 118 8.21 1.15 -0.39
CA LEU A 118 8.26 -0.03 -1.25
C LEU A 118 9.58 -0.11 -2.01
N PHE A 119 10.09 1.02 -2.50
CA PHE A 119 11.36 1.03 -3.22
C PHE A 119 12.53 0.74 -2.30
N CYS A 120 12.54 1.35 -1.11
CA CYS A 120 13.52 1.06 -0.07
C CYS A 120 13.53 -0.44 0.26
N LEU A 121 12.37 -1.05 0.49
CA LEU A 121 12.29 -2.49 0.74
C LEU A 121 12.69 -3.32 -0.49
N GLY A 122 12.30 -2.90 -1.68
CA GLY A 122 12.69 -3.56 -2.94
C GLY A 122 14.19 -3.57 -3.15
N ASP A 123 14.88 -2.49 -2.79
CA ASP A 123 16.34 -2.41 -2.84
C ASP A 123 16.97 -3.38 -1.83
N TYR A 124 16.46 -3.44 -0.59
CA TYR A 124 16.91 -4.39 0.43
C TYR A 124 16.68 -5.86 0.04
N LEU A 125 15.58 -6.15 -0.67
CA LEU A 125 15.23 -7.50 -1.12
C LEU A 125 15.88 -7.86 -2.47
N GLY A 126 16.63 -6.95 -3.12
CA GLY A 126 17.28 -7.21 -4.41
C GLY A 126 16.37 -7.08 -5.64
N PHE A 127 15.16 -6.52 -5.49
CA PHE A 127 14.24 -6.28 -6.60
C PHE A 127 14.59 -5.05 -7.43
N GLY A 128 15.22 -4.03 -6.82
CA GLY A 128 15.58 -2.78 -7.49
C GLY A 128 14.43 -2.20 -8.32
N ASP A 129 14.68 -1.97 -9.61
CA ASP A 129 13.69 -1.37 -10.53
C ASP A 129 12.53 -2.31 -10.92
N ARG A 130 12.51 -3.58 -10.50
CA ARG A 130 11.39 -4.50 -10.78
C ARG A 130 10.09 -3.99 -10.16
N PHE A 131 10.14 -3.46 -8.93
CA PHE A 131 8.95 -2.89 -8.30
C PHE A 131 8.45 -1.65 -9.03
N LYS A 132 9.35 -0.80 -9.52
CA LYS A 132 8.99 0.39 -10.32
C LYS A 132 8.27 -0.01 -11.61
N ARG A 133 8.75 -1.06 -12.30
CA ARG A 133 8.13 -1.60 -13.50
C ARG A 133 6.77 -2.24 -13.21
N ALA A 134 6.70 -3.08 -12.19
CA ALA A 134 5.45 -3.74 -11.77
C ALA A 134 4.33 -2.73 -11.47
N LEU A 135 4.63 -1.65 -10.73
CA LEU A 135 3.65 -0.60 -10.45
C LEU A 135 3.18 0.15 -11.70
N ARG A 136 4.05 0.31 -12.71
CA ARG A 136 3.72 0.97 -13.98
C ARG A 136 2.90 0.06 -14.90
N HIS A 137 3.29 -1.20 -15.02
CA HIS A 137 2.69 -2.15 -15.96
C HIS A 137 1.34 -2.70 -15.48
N HIS A 138 1.08 -2.69 -14.17
CA HIS A 138 -0.14 -3.27 -13.59
C HIS A 138 -1.04 -2.26 -12.87
N PRO A 139 -1.55 -1.21 -13.57
CA PRO A 139 -2.40 -0.18 -12.98
C PRO A 139 -3.80 -0.71 -12.59
N GLY A 140 -4.18 -1.91 -13.02
CA GLY A 140 -5.42 -2.59 -12.59
C GLY A 140 -5.29 -3.34 -11.27
N ILE A 141 -4.06 -3.61 -10.81
CA ILE A 141 -3.78 -4.26 -9.52
C ILE A 141 -3.41 -3.19 -8.49
N PHE A 142 -2.49 -2.31 -8.86
CA PHE A 142 -1.99 -1.24 -8.01
C PHE A 142 -2.52 0.11 -8.46
N TYR A 143 -2.83 0.97 -7.50
CA TYR A 143 -3.10 2.38 -7.73
C TYR A 143 -2.00 3.20 -7.07
N VAL A 144 -1.42 4.14 -7.81
CA VAL A 144 -0.48 5.11 -7.25
C VAL A 144 -1.22 6.44 -7.15
N SER A 145 -1.59 6.80 -5.92
CA SER A 145 -2.13 8.12 -5.63
C SER A 145 -0.98 9.12 -5.52
N ASN A 146 -1.12 10.26 -6.18
CA ASN A 146 -0.25 11.40 -5.97
C ASN A 146 -1.06 12.49 -5.28
N LYS A 147 -0.88 12.63 -3.96
CA LYS A 147 -1.57 13.64 -3.17
C LYS A 147 -0.54 14.59 -2.58
N ILE A 148 -0.69 15.87 -2.91
CA ILE A 148 0.24 16.95 -2.54
C ILE A 148 1.64 16.67 -3.10
N ARG A 149 2.50 16.05 -2.30
CA ARG A 149 3.89 15.68 -2.61
C ARG A 149 4.21 14.23 -2.25
N THR A 150 3.21 13.47 -1.83
CA THR A 150 3.37 12.10 -1.34
C THR A 150 2.76 11.15 -2.35
N GLN A 151 3.55 10.17 -2.81
CA GLN A 151 3.07 9.10 -3.67
C GLN A 151 2.73 7.88 -2.82
N THR A 152 1.46 7.49 -2.78
CA THR A 152 0.99 6.32 -2.02
C THR A 152 0.57 5.22 -2.97
N VAL A 153 1.12 4.04 -2.77
CA VAL A 153 0.73 2.82 -3.48
C VAL A 153 -0.37 2.12 -2.69
N VAL A 154 -1.46 1.79 -3.38
CA VAL A 154 -2.65 1.16 -2.83
C VAL A 154 -2.94 -0.11 -3.61
N LEU A 155 -3.24 -1.20 -2.90
CA LEU A 155 -3.74 -2.42 -3.55
C LEU A 155 -5.22 -2.23 -3.90
N ARG A 156 -5.59 -2.27 -5.18
CA ARG A 156 -6.96 -1.90 -5.60
C ARG A 156 -8.02 -2.85 -5.08
N GLU A 157 -7.78 -4.16 -5.15
CA GLU A 157 -8.74 -5.18 -4.70
C GLU A 157 -9.05 -5.12 -3.20
N ALA A 158 -8.17 -4.49 -2.42
CA ALA A 158 -8.36 -4.25 -1.01
C ALA A 158 -9.48 -3.25 -0.71
N TYR A 159 -9.85 -2.44 -1.70
CA TYR A 159 -10.73 -1.29 -1.53
C TYR A 159 -11.97 -1.39 -2.42
N ARG A 160 -13.10 -0.98 -1.87
CA ARG A 160 -14.33 -0.73 -2.61
C ARG A 160 -14.75 0.71 -2.33
N LYS A 161 -14.67 1.55 -3.37
CA LYS A 161 -14.74 3.02 -3.24
C LYS A 161 -13.66 3.47 -2.24
N ASP A 162 -14.05 4.19 -1.20
CA ASP A 162 -13.12 4.70 -0.18
C ASP A 162 -12.96 3.74 1.02
N PHE A 163 -13.61 2.57 1.02
CA PHE A 163 -13.60 1.65 2.15
C PHE A 163 -12.72 0.43 1.92
N LEU A 164 -11.91 0.11 2.92
CA LEU A 164 -11.16 -1.14 2.98
C LEU A 164 -12.14 -2.31 3.15
N VAL A 165 -12.06 -3.30 2.27
CA VAL A 165 -12.95 -4.47 2.25
C VAL A 165 -12.81 -5.29 3.53
N GLU A 166 -11.57 -5.59 3.92
CA GLU A 166 -11.26 -6.31 5.16
C GLU A 166 -10.74 -5.34 6.23
N ARG A 167 -11.65 -4.87 7.11
CA ARG A 167 -11.29 -3.89 8.14
C ARG A 167 -10.64 -4.56 9.33
N HIS A 168 -9.33 -4.40 9.46
CA HIS A 168 -8.61 -4.83 10.66
C HIS A 168 -9.04 -3.99 11.89
N PRO A 169 -9.20 -4.60 13.09
CA PRO A 169 -9.61 -3.87 14.31
C PRO A 169 -8.75 -2.65 14.65
N LEU A 170 -7.44 -2.72 14.35
CA LEU A 170 -6.51 -1.61 14.54
C LEU A 170 -6.86 -0.37 13.72
N MET A 171 -7.45 -0.53 12.53
CA MET A 171 -7.95 0.62 11.76
C MET A 171 -9.09 1.31 12.53
N GLY A 172 -10.03 0.54 13.06
CA GLY A 172 -11.11 1.08 13.89
C GLY A 172 -10.63 1.76 15.18
N MET A 173 -9.53 1.28 15.77
CA MET A 173 -8.88 1.94 16.91
C MET A 173 -8.18 3.25 16.48
N ARG A 174 -7.46 3.24 15.35
CA ARG A 174 -6.83 4.44 14.78
C ARG A 174 -7.86 5.55 14.52
N HIS A 175 -8.99 5.22 13.88
CA HIS A 175 -10.04 6.21 13.61
C HIS A 175 -10.63 6.80 14.90
N ARG A 176 -10.87 5.96 15.92
CA ARG A 176 -11.32 6.43 17.24
C ARG A 176 -10.29 7.32 17.92
N TYR A 177 -9.02 6.97 17.85
CA TYR A 177 -7.93 7.77 18.40
C TYR A 177 -7.86 9.16 17.74
N ILE A 178 -7.84 9.20 16.39
CA ILE A 178 -7.82 10.45 15.62
C ILE A 178 -9.03 11.32 15.97
N HIS A 179 -10.23 10.71 16.03
CA HIS A 179 -11.45 11.41 16.42
C HIS A 179 -11.33 12.07 17.81
N LEU A 180 -10.79 11.35 18.81
CA LEU A 180 -10.60 11.87 20.16
C LEU A 180 -9.57 13.00 20.21
N MET A 181 -8.46 12.85 19.49
CA MET A 181 -7.42 13.89 19.39
C MET A 181 -7.98 15.17 18.80
N ASN A 182 -8.77 15.06 17.73
CA ASN A 182 -9.41 16.21 17.09
C ASN A 182 -10.45 16.88 18.00
N LYS A 183 -11.24 16.10 18.74
CA LYS A 183 -12.22 16.61 19.71
C LYS A 183 -11.55 17.38 20.86
N SER A 184 -10.34 17.01 21.25
CA SER A 184 -9.59 17.71 22.31
C SER A 184 -9.07 19.08 21.87
N ASN A 185 -8.75 19.26 20.59
CA ASN A 185 -8.32 20.54 20.02
C ASN A 185 -9.47 21.56 19.90
N ASP A 186 -10.71 21.10 19.72
CA ASP A 186 -11.87 21.99 19.69
C ASP A 186 -12.19 22.64 21.05
N ARG A 187 -11.72 22.05 22.16
CA ARG A 187 -11.83 22.63 23.51
C ARG A 187 -10.82 23.74 23.81
N ARG A 188 -9.85 23.97 22.92
CA ARG A 188 -8.82 25.03 23.06
C ARG A 188 -9.16 26.30 22.31
N LYS A 189 -10.36 26.43 21.74
CA LYS A 189 -10.86 27.75 21.33
C LYS A 189 -11.12 28.57 22.60
N PRO A 190 -10.46 29.71 22.83
CA PRO A 190 -10.77 30.56 23.96
C PRO A 190 -12.22 31.02 23.81
N VAL A 191 -13.05 30.70 24.81
CA VAL A 191 -14.37 31.32 24.98
C VAL A 191 -14.11 32.78 25.33
N GLY A 192 -14.05 33.63 24.31
CA GLY A 192 -13.84 35.06 24.42
C GLY A 192 -15.08 35.85 24.00
N VAL A 193 -15.95 36.08 24.98
CA VAL A 193 -16.84 37.24 25.19
C VAL A 193 -17.70 37.73 24.01
N VAL A 194 -19.01 37.65 24.23
CA VAL A 194 -20.06 38.32 23.45
C VAL A 194 -19.87 39.83 23.57
N ALA A 195 -19.63 40.54 22.46
CA ALA A 195 -19.73 41.99 22.39
C ALA A 195 -20.72 42.38 21.28
N PHE A 196 -21.80 43.03 21.70
CA PHE A 196 -22.76 43.71 20.82
C PHE A 196 -22.10 44.89 20.12
N GLY A 197 -22.43 45.11 18.84
CA GLY A 197 -22.53 46.46 18.27
C GLY A 197 -21.71 46.79 17.02
N SER A 198 -22.46 47.21 16.00
CA SER A 198 -22.14 48.15 14.90
C SER A 198 -21.57 47.63 13.59
N GLN A 199 -22.36 47.85 12.54
CA GLN A 199 -21.98 47.81 11.12
C GLN A 199 -20.80 48.75 10.82
N ARG A 200 -19.91 48.31 9.91
CA ARG A 200 -19.26 49.15 8.88
C ARG A 200 -18.62 48.26 7.80
N LYS A 201 -18.94 48.53 6.54
CA LYS A 201 -18.28 47.99 5.33
C LYS A 201 -16.87 48.58 5.20
N THR A 202 -15.89 47.77 4.79
CA THR A 202 -14.82 48.13 3.82
C THR A 202 -14.04 46.88 3.41
N LYS A 203 -13.43 46.96 2.22
CA LYS A 203 -12.87 45.85 1.42
C LYS A 203 -11.42 45.50 1.78
N ASP A 204 -11.05 44.29 1.36
CA ASP A 204 -9.76 43.85 0.82
C ASP A 204 -8.61 43.30 1.72
N VAL A 205 -8.33 42.02 1.47
CA VAL A 205 -7.02 41.38 1.21
C VAL A 205 -6.22 40.76 2.38
N LYS A 206 -5.95 39.45 2.17
CA LYS A 206 -4.89 38.56 2.70
C LYS A 206 -5.14 37.78 4.00
N THR A 207 -5.92 36.72 3.80
CA THR A 207 -5.79 35.37 4.34
C THR A 207 -4.34 34.86 4.37
N THR A 208 -3.71 34.75 5.54
CA THR A 208 -2.52 33.90 5.74
C THR A 208 -2.39 33.57 7.22
N LEU A 209 -2.75 32.33 7.59
CA LEU A 209 -2.40 31.56 8.81
C LEU A 209 -3.54 30.58 9.14
N ALA A 210 -4.81 31.02 9.06
CA ALA A 210 -5.97 30.14 9.24
C ALA A 210 -6.09 29.08 8.11
N GLY A 211 -5.66 29.42 6.90
CA GLY A 211 -5.60 28.47 5.77
C GLY A 211 -4.50 27.40 5.91
N ARG A 212 -3.45 27.64 6.71
CA ARG A 212 -2.37 26.68 6.93
C ARG A 212 -2.77 25.57 7.90
N MET A 213 -3.50 25.94 8.95
CA MET A 213 -4.04 24.95 9.90
C MET A 213 -5.20 24.15 9.32
N ASN A 214 -6.05 24.74 8.45
CA ASN A 214 -7.09 23.98 7.76
C ASN A 214 -6.54 22.99 6.73
N ALA A 215 -5.41 23.30 6.08
CA ALA A 215 -4.72 22.36 5.20
C ALA A 215 -4.11 21.18 5.98
N GLU A 216 -3.49 21.44 7.14
CA GLU A 216 -2.99 20.37 8.03
C GLU A 216 -4.12 19.55 8.70
N LEU A 217 -5.29 20.16 8.95
CA LEU A 217 -6.48 19.48 9.48
C LEU A 217 -7.17 18.61 8.42
N GLU A 218 -7.13 19.02 7.15
CA GLU A 218 -7.45 18.15 6.03
C GLU A 218 -6.39 17.05 5.88
N ASP A 219 -5.11 17.30 6.13
CA ASP A 219 -4.07 16.26 6.05
C ASP A 219 -4.20 15.15 7.12
N ILE A 220 -4.75 15.45 8.31
CA ILE A 220 -4.95 14.47 9.40
C ILE A 220 -6.28 13.71 9.26
N VAL A 221 -7.33 14.35 8.73
CA VAL A 221 -8.64 13.73 8.49
C VAL A 221 -8.70 13.00 7.14
N LEU A 222 -7.84 13.38 6.18
CA LEU A 222 -7.81 12.79 4.85
C LEU A 222 -6.69 11.76 4.63
N ASP A 223 -6.05 11.25 5.69
CA ASP A 223 -5.27 10.00 5.62
C ASP A 223 -6.20 8.81 5.26
N GLU A 224 -7.53 8.99 5.42
CA GLU A 224 -8.58 8.10 4.93
C GLU A 224 -9.10 8.40 3.52
N ALA A 225 -8.79 9.58 2.95
CA ALA A 225 -9.23 9.96 1.62
C ALA A 225 -8.02 10.20 0.71
N VAL A 226 -7.37 9.09 0.34
CA VAL A 226 -7.10 8.93 -1.09
C VAL A 226 -8.49 8.83 -1.68
N LYS A 227 -8.98 9.88 -2.34
CA LYS A 227 -10.19 9.79 -3.14
C LYS A 227 -9.83 8.82 -4.27
N ILE A 228 -10.04 7.53 -4.05
CA ILE A 228 -9.73 6.52 -5.06
C ILE A 228 -10.87 6.66 -6.05
N GLU A 229 -10.65 7.42 -7.12
CA GLU A 229 -11.54 7.40 -8.27
C GLU A 229 -11.44 5.99 -8.90
N ILE A 230 -12.31 5.10 -8.41
CA ILE A 230 -12.66 3.81 -9.03
C ILE A 230 -13.91 4.01 -9.91
#